data_AF-A0A846D321-F1
#
_entry.id   AF-A0A846D321-F1
#
_cell.length_a   1.000
_cell.length_b   1.000
_cell.length_c   1.000
_cell.angle_alpha   90.00
_cell.angle_beta   90.00
_cell.angle_gamma   90.00
#
_symmetry.space_group_name_H-M   'P 1'
#
loop_
_entity.id
_entity.type
_entity.pdbx_description
1 polymer ?
#
loop_
_entity_poly.entity_id
_entity_poly.type
_entity_poly.pdbx_seq_one_letter_code
_entity_poly.pdbx_strand_id
1 'polypeptide(L)'
;MLRMVALGGGELARRRVPLSELEYPPDKNSLVKEVIERFSTARLLVEGQDSEGNPDVEPAHDALVRGWQKLLEWKQKDEENLLLQRRLTTAAQEWKSQQQAKFLWHANPRLDLLKKVLNSENNWLNQVEAEFVRRSLQKRRNDSCRLISCVTGLILALSGLSIFSFNQLQQLKCASEQFQSDSMKVLGEFSINTVLNINPTSENNRVR
;
A
#
# COMPACT_ATOMS: atom_id res chain seq x y z
N MET A 1 10.43 29.96 8.52
CA MET A 1 9.52 31.12 8.62
C MET A 1 8.06 30.78 8.35
N LEU A 2 7.64 30.26 7.18
CA LEU A 2 6.20 30.04 6.90
C LEU A 2 5.48 29.11 7.91
N ARG A 3 6.18 28.12 8.49
CA ARG A 3 5.64 27.29 9.59
C ARG A 3 5.21 28.09 10.84
N MET A 4 5.80 29.26 11.06
CA MET A 4 5.54 30.15 12.18
C MET A 4 4.49 31.22 11.86
N VAL A 5 3.77 31.06 10.76
CA VAL A 5 2.69 31.94 10.34
C VAL A 5 1.37 31.19 10.45
N ALA A 6 0.40 31.79 11.15
CA ALA A 6 -0.96 31.29 11.22
C ALA A 6 -1.72 31.62 9.93
N LEU A 7 -2.49 30.65 9.45
CA LEU A 7 -3.37 30.76 8.28
C LEU A 7 -4.81 30.69 8.79
N GLY A 8 -5.43 31.84 9.05
CA GLY A 8 -6.81 31.89 9.55
C GLY A 8 -7.43 33.28 9.40
N GLY A 9 -8.64 33.34 8.83
CA GLY A 9 -9.44 34.58 8.77
C GLY A 9 -8.98 35.65 7.78
N GLY A 10 -8.14 35.32 6.80
CA GLY A 10 -7.64 36.26 5.79
C GLY A 10 -6.45 37.12 6.25
N GLU A 11 -6.21 37.23 7.55
CA GLU A 11 -5.06 37.93 8.12
C GLU A 11 -3.92 36.98 8.48
N LEU A 12 -2.69 37.50 8.42
CA LEU A 12 -1.52 36.78 8.90
C LEU A 12 -1.26 37.12 10.36
N ALA A 13 -1.03 36.09 11.16
CA ALA A 13 -0.64 36.22 12.55
C ALA A 13 0.58 35.35 12.83
N ARG A 14 1.31 35.67 13.88
CA ARG A 14 2.38 34.83 14.39
C ARG A 14 1.80 33.52 14.95
N ARG A 15 2.52 32.43 14.72
CA ARG A 15 2.25 31.11 15.30
C ARG A 15 3.50 30.66 16.03
N ARG A 16 3.28 30.22 17.27
CA ARG A 16 4.26 29.51 18.08
C ARG A 16 4.49 28.10 17.53
N VAL A 17 5.75 27.72 17.41
CA VAL A 17 6.16 26.43 16.85
C VAL A 17 7.12 25.74 17.81
N PRO A 18 6.79 24.52 18.28
CA PRO A 18 7.73 23.72 19.07
C PRO A 18 9.02 23.49 18.31
N LEU A 19 10.17 23.53 18.98
CA LEU A 19 11.46 23.26 18.33
C LEU A 19 11.53 21.84 17.76
N SER A 20 10.80 20.89 18.36
CA SER A 20 10.62 19.53 17.82
C SER A 20 9.91 19.48 16.46
N GLU A 21 9.07 20.47 16.13
CA GLU A 21 8.45 20.59 14.80
C GLU A 21 9.45 21.13 13.75
N LEU A 22 10.55 21.74 14.21
CA LEU A 22 11.62 22.32 13.40
C LEU A 22 12.83 21.37 13.25
N GLU A 23 12.70 20.11 13.65
CA GLU A 23 13.68 19.08 13.37
C GLU A 23 13.48 18.51 11.97
N TYR A 24 14.49 18.66 11.12
CA TYR A 24 14.46 18.17 9.74
C TYR A 24 15.43 17.00 9.56
N PRO A 25 15.32 16.26 8.43
CA PRO A 25 16.34 15.31 8.03
C PRO A 25 17.77 15.89 8.12
N PRO A 26 18.80 15.06 8.40
CA PRO A 26 20.13 15.53 8.80
C PRO A 26 20.80 16.53 7.85
N ASP A 27 20.50 16.42 6.55
CA ASP A 27 20.96 17.29 5.47
C ASP A 27 20.50 18.75 5.62
N LYS A 28 19.34 19.00 6.24
CA LYS A 28 18.76 20.34 6.40
C LYS A 28 18.80 20.85 7.84
N ASN A 29 18.99 19.97 8.81
CA ASN A 29 18.84 20.32 10.22
C ASN A 29 19.88 21.35 10.70
N SER A 30 21.12 21.27 10.21
CA SER A 30 22.17 22.26 10.53
C SER A 30 21.80 23.65 10.03
N LEU A 31 21.37 23.75 8.77
CA LEU A 31 20.93 25.01 8.16
C LEU A 31 19.74 25.62 8.90
N VAL A 32 18.77 24.79 9.31
CA VAL A 32 17.60 25.27 10.06
C VAL A 32 18.00 25.84 11.41
N LYS A 33 18.89 25.18 12.15
CA LYS A 33 19.42 25.70 13.42
C LYS A 33 20.16 27.03 13.24
N GLU A 34 21.02 27.11 12.23
CA GLU A 34 21.74 28.34 11.90
C GLU A 34 20.79 29.50 11.54
N VAL A 35 19.73 29.22 10.78
CA VAL A 35 18.71 30.23 10.45
C VAL A 35 17.96 30.69 11.69
N ILE A 36 17.57 29.78 12.59
CA ILE A 36 16.92 30.13 13.85
C ILE A 36 17.84 31.02 14.69
N GLU A 37 19.10 30.62 14.88
CA GLU A 37 20.08 31.38 15.68
C GLU A 37 20.32 32.79 15.14
N ARG A 38 20.49 32.94 13.82
CA ARG A 38 20.67 34.25 13.18
C ARG A 38 19.45 35.14 13.37
N PHE A 39 18.25 34.58 13.24
CA PHE A 39 17.01 35.33 13.39
C PHE A 39 16.73 35.69 14.86
N SER A 40 17.06 34.80 15.82
CA SER A 40 17.03 35.09 17.26
C SER A 40 18.02 36.21 17.62
N THR A 41 19.25 36.15 17.10
CA THR A 41 20.28 37.19 17.31
C THR A 41 19.83 38.54 16.77
N ALA A 42 19.15 38.55 15.61
CA ALA A 42 18.56 39.74 15.02
C ALA A 42 17.25 40.20 15.70
N ARG A 43 16.81 39.53 16.77
CA ARG A 43 15.55 39.79 17.50
C ARG A 43 14.30 39.69 16.62
N LEU A 44 14.36 38.90 15.55
CA LEU A 44 13.22 38.61 14.67
C LEU A 44 12.41 37.41 15.18
N LEU A 45 13.08 36.49 15.87
CA LEU A 45 12.47 35.36 16.56
C LEU A 45 12.68 35.50 18.07
N VAL A 46 11.72 34.98 18.82
CA VAL A 46 11.77 34.86 20.27
C VAL A 46 11.68 33.38 20.59
N GLU A 47 12.62 32.92 21.41
CA GLU A 47 12.61 31.58 22.00
C GLU A 47 11.81 31.62 23.30
N GLY A 48 10.96 30.62 23.49
CA GLY A 48 10.10 30.48 24.66
C GLY A 48 9.99 29.02 25.08
N GLN A 49 9.03 28.79 25.97
CA GLN A 49 8.63 27.46 26.40
C GLN A 49 7.10 27.40 26.42
N ASP A 50 6.58 26.22 26.10
CA ASP A 50 5.16 25.93 26.23
C ASP A 50 4.78 25.65 27.70
N SER A 51 3.49 25.38 27.93
CA SER A 51 2.97 25.10 29.29
C SER A 51 3.55 23.82 29.91
N GLU A 52 4.14 22.94 29.10
CA GLU A 52 4.74 21.67 29.51
C GLU A 52 6.28 21.79 29.66
N GLY A 53 6.84 22.97 29.41
CA GLY A 53 8.28 23.25 29.49
C GLY A 53 9.05 22.85 28.22
N ASN A 54 8.38 22.49 27.13
CA ASN A 54 9.05 22.20 25.87
C ASN A 54 9.45 23.52 25.19
N PRO A 55 10.65 23.60 24.61
CA PRO A 55 11.14 24.83 24.01
C PRO A 55 10.44 25.10 22.67
N ASP A 56 10.05 26.35 22.46
CA ASP A 56 9.34 26.82 21.28
C ASP A 56 9.99 28.09 20.69
N VAL A 57 9.62 28.39 19.45
CA VAL A 57 10.04 29.60 18.74
C VAL A 57 8.83 30.26 18.11
N GLU A 58 8.78 31.59 18.20
CA GLU A 58 7.77 32.41 17.55
C GLU A 58 8.35 33.72 16.98
N PRO A 59 7.73 34.32 15.95
CA PRO A 59 8.06 35.65 15.48
C PRO A 59 7.90 36.67 16.60
N ALA A 60 8.86 37.58 16.71
CA ALA A 60 8.90 38.55 17.79
C ALA A 60 7.61 39.39 17.85
N HIS A 61 7.14 39.89 16.71
CA HIS A 61 5.94 40.74 16.61
C HIS A 61 5.06 40.32 15.43
N ASP A 62 3.73 40.47 15.55
CA ASP A 62 2.79 40.23 14.45
C ASP A 62 3.04 41.15 13.25
N ALA A 63 3.51 42.38 13.50
CA ALA A 63 3.87 43.34 12.46
C ALA A 63 4.96 42.81 11.51
N LEU A 64 5.88 41.99 11.99
CA LEU A 64 6.92 41.37 11.15
C LEU A 64 6.31 40.43 10.12
N VAL A 65 5.35 39.62 10.55
CA VAL A 65 4.69 38.62 9.70
C VAL A 65 3.76 39.29 8.68
N ARG A 66 3.13 40.40 9.07
CA ARG A 66 2.22 41.18 8.19
C ARG A 66 2.97 42.10 7.22
N GLY A 67 4.07 42.71 7.65
CA GLY A 67 4.79 43.73 6.87
C GLY A 67 5.90 43.19 5.96
N TRP A 68 6.29 41.93 6.08
CA TRP A 68 7.37 41.38 5.28
C TRP A 68 6.90 40.90 3.92
N GLN A 69 7.03 41.77 2.91
CA GLN A 69 6.56 41.53 1.53
C GLN A 69 6.97 40.15 0.97
N LYS A 70 8.23 39.75 1.16
CA LYS A 70 8.74 38.45 0.68
C LYS A 70 8.01 37.25 1.32
N LEU A 71 7.61 37.36 2.58
CA LEU A 71 6.86 36.33 3.28
C LEU A 71 5.42 36.23 2.73
N LEU A 72 4.82 37.37 2.37
CA LEU A 72 3.50 37.43 1.74
C LEU A 72 3.51 36.74 0.37
N GLU A 73 4.52 37.03 -0.46
CA GLU A 73 4.70 36.42 -1.78
C GLU A 73 4.85 34.90 -1.68
N TRP A 74 5.69 34.42 -0.76
CA TRP A 74 5.85 32.98 -0.54
C TRP A 74 4.58 32.33 -0.01
N LYS A 75 3.85 32.99 0.89
CA LYS A 75 2.57 32.50 1.38
C LYS A 75 1.57 32.33 0.24
N GLN A 76 1.45 33.32 -0.64
CA GLN A 76 0.54 33.23 -1.80
C GLN A 76 0.96 32.12 -2.76
N LYS A 77 2.27 31.95 -3.00
CA LYS A 77 2.78 30.91 -3.90
C LYS A 77 2.60 29.49 -3.36
N ASP A 78 2.71 29.31 -2.04
CA ASP A 78 2.73 27.99 -1.39
C ASP A 78 1.50 27.72 -0.51
N GLU A 79 0.39 28.46 -0.67
CA GLU A 79 -0.78 28.36 0.21
C GLU A 79 -1.34 26.93 0.32
N GLU A 80 -1.48 26.23 -0.80
CA GLU A 80 -1.95 24.84 -0.84
C GLU A 80 -1.00 23.89 -0.08
N ASN A 81 0.32 24.07 -0.27
CA ASN A 81 1.34 23.29 0.41
C ASN A 81 1.32 23.55 1.92
N LEU A 82 1.10 24.79 2.35
CA LEU A 82 1.00 25.13 3.76
C LEU A 82 -0.27 24.54 4.40
N LEU A 83 -1.41 24.59 3.72
CA LEU A 83 -2.64 23.95 4.20
C LEU A 83 -2.47 22.42 4.32
N LEU A 84 -1.80 21.81 3.33
CA LEU A 84 -1.45 20.39 3.39
C LEU A 84 -0.50 20.08 4.54
N GLN A 85 0.53 20.91 4.72
CA GLN A 85 1.49 20.80 5.83
C GLN A 85 0.76 20.84 7.17
N ARG A 86 -0.14 21.82 7.38
CA ARG A 86 -0.91 21.94 8.63
C ARG A 86 -1.69 20.67 8.96
N ARG A 87 -2.42 20.13 7.98
CA ARG A 87 -3.19 18.89 8.15
C ARG A 87 -2.28 17.69 8.42
N LEU A 88 -1.13 17.64 7.74
CA LEU A 88 -0.16 16.58 7.93
C LEU A 88 0.49 16.64 9.31
N THR A 89 0.89 17.83 9.77
CA THR A 89 1.51 18.02 11.09
C THR A 89 0.62 17.49 12.20
N THR A 90 -0.67 17.86 12.19
CA THR A 90 -1.64 17.36 13.17
C THR A 90 -1.75 15.84 13.15
N ALA A 91 -1.94 15.23 11.96
CA ALA A 91 -2.06 13.78 11.85
C ALA A 91 -0.77 13.04 12.23
N ALA A 92 0.39 13.61 11.90
CA ALA A 92 1.69 13.04 12.25
C ALA A 92 1.94 13.10 13.77
N GLN A 93 1.54 14.19 14.44
CA GLN A 93 1.62 14.32 15.89
C GLN A 93 0.66 13.37 16.61
N GLU A 94 -0.58 13.24 16.15
CA GLU A 94 -1.55 12.26 16.66
C GLU A 94 -1.02 10.83 16.51
N TRP A 95 -0.44 10.51 15.35
CA TRP A 95 0.18 9.21 15.13
C TRP A 95 1.38 8.97 16.05
N LYS A 96 2.25 9.98 16.23
CA LYS A 96 3.45 9.85 17.07
C LYS A 96 3.11 9.67 18.55
N SER A 97 2.12 10.40 19.04
CA SER A 97 1.66 10.32 20.44
C SER A 97 0.98 8.99 20.76
N GLN A 98 0.15 8.46 19.85
CA GLN A 98 -0.58 7.21 20.12
C GLN A 98 0.15 5.95 19.61
N GLN A 99 1.20 6.09 18.79
CA GLN A 99 1.95 5.02 18.13
C GLN A 99 1.10 3.95 17.42
N GLN A 100 -0.11 4.29 17.01
CA GLN A 100 -1.05 3.32 16.45
C GLN A 100 -1.09 3.38 14.92
N ALA A 101 -0.97 2.20 14.30
CA ALA A 101 -1.04 2.05 12.84
C ALA A 101 -2.39 2.47 12.22
N LYS A 102 -3.43 2.69 13.04
CA LYS A 102 -4.75 3.15 12.58
C LYS A 102 -4.74 4.62 12.12
N PHE A 103 -3.82 5.44 12.63
CA PHE A 103 -3.70 6.85 12.25
C PHE A 103 -2.92 7.08 10.96
N LEU A 104 -2.28 6.03 10.42
CA LEU A 104 -1.53 6.12 9.17
C LEU A 104 -2.47 6.34 7.98
N TRP A 105 -2.07 7.25 7.10
CA TRP A 105 -2.83 7.66 5.92
C TRP A 105 -2.71 6.70 4.73
N HIS A 106 -2.64 5.39 4.98
CA HIS A 106 -2.47 4.36 3.95
C HIS A 106 -3.55 4.39 2.85
N ALA A 107 -4.79 4.75 3.17
CA ALA A 107 -5.88 4.89 2.19
C ALA A 107 -6.15 6.35 1.73
N ASN A 108 -5.40 7.33 2.24
CA ASN A 108 -5.68 8.74 1.94
C ASN A 108 -5.13 9.13 0.54
N PRO A 109 -5.93 9.77 -0.34
CA PRO A 109 -5.46 10.18 -1.68
C PRO A 109 -4.33 11.21 -1.62
N ARG A 110 -4.23 12.00 -0.53
CA ARG A 110 -3.15 12.99 -0.35
C ARG A 110 -1.78 12.35 -0.16
N LEU A 111 -1.71 11.05 0.16
CA LEU A 111 -0.45 10.36 0.34
C LEU A 111 0.39 10.33 -0.95
N ASP A 112 -0.25 10.33 -2.12
CA ASP A 112 0.48 10.35 -3.40
C ASP A 112 1.13 11.71 -3.66
N LEU A 113 0.48 12.81 -3.24
CA LEU A 113 1.09 14.14 -3.25
C LEU A 113 2.27 14.22 -2.26
N LEU A 114 2.09 13.71 -1.05
CA LEU A 114 3.13 13.67 -0.03
C LEU A 114 4.33 12.81 -0.44
N LYS A 115 4.10 11.72 -1.19
CA LYS A 115 5.16 10.91 -1.79
C LYS A 115 6.00 11.72 -2.79
N LYS A 116 5.37 12.58 -3.60
CA LYS A 116 6.09 13.47 -4.52
C LYS A 116 6.93 14.48 -3.75
N VAL A 117 6.36 15.09 -2.70
CA VAL A 117 7.09 16.03 -1.82
C VAL A 117 8.30 15.36 -1.17
N LEU A 118 8.12 14.16 -0.60
CA LEU A 118 9.19 13.42 0.08
C LEU A 118 10.39 13.14 -0.83
N ASN A 119 10.14 12.96 -2.13
CA ASN A 119 11.17 12.66 -3.13
C ASN A 119 11.68 13.91 -3.88
N SER A 120 11.14 15.10 -3.58
CA SER A 120 11.55 16.34 -4.24
C SER A 120 12.75 16.98 -3.55
N GLU A 121 13.54 17.78 -4.28
CA GLU A 121 14.64 18.56 -3.71
C GLU A 121 14.14 19.57 -2.65
N ASN A 122 12.97 20.18 -2.94
CA ASN A 122 12.27 21.09 -2.05
C ASN A 122 11.40 20.38 -1.00
N ASN A 123 11.84 19.23 -0.50
CA ASN A 123 11.17 18.54 0.59
C ASN A 123 11.08 19.44 1.85
N TRP A 124 9.85 19.81 2.21
CA TRP A 124 9.51 20.65 3.35
C TRP A 124 9.02 19.88 4.59
N LEU A 125 9.02 18.54 4.52
CA LEU A 125 8.60 17.67 5.61
C LEU A 125 9.63 17.70 6.74
N ASN A 126 9.16 17.89 7.96
CA ASN A 126 9.99 17.69 9.14
C ASN A 126 10.23 16.19 9.39
N GLN A 127 11.03 15.85 10.40
CA GLN A 127 11.41 14.48 10.69
C GLN A 127 10.19 13.59 11.00
N VAL A 128 9.27 14.06 11.83
CA VAL A 128 8.07 13.31 12.25
C VAL A 128 7.11 13.11 11.07
N GLU A 129 6.89 14.14 10.27
CA GLU A 129 6.06 14.10 9.07
C GLU A 129 6.65 13.17 8.00
N ALA A 130 7.96 13.23 7.77
CA ALA A 130 8.64 12.34 6.84
C ALA A 130 8.55 10.87 7.29
N GLU A 131 8.70 10.61 8.60
CA GLU A 131 8.49 9.28 9.18
C GLU A 131 7.05 8.80 8.96
N PHE A 132 6.06 9.65 9.28
CA PHE A 132 4.64 9.36 9.09
C PHE A 132 4.30 9.01 7.64
N VAL A 133 4.81 9.79 6.67
CA VAL A 133 4.59 9.54 5.24
C VAL A 133 5.21 8.20 4.82
N ARG A 134 6.46 7.93 5.21
CA ARG A 134 7.14 6.66 4.91
C ARG A 134 6.38 5.46 5.48
N ARG A 135 5.94 5.53 6.73
CA ARG A 135 5.16 4.47 7.40
C ARG A 135 3.80 4.27 6.72
N SER A 136 3.13 5.36 6.34
CA SER A 136 1.85 5.31 5.61
C SER A 136 2.00 4.66 4.24
N LEU A 137 3.08 4.97 3.52
CA LEU A 137 3.41 4.35 2.22
C LEU A 137 3.75 2.87 2.36
N GLN A 138 4.52 2.51 3.39
CA GLN A 138 4.87 1.11 3.68
C GLN A 138 3.61 0.29 4.00
N LYS A 139 2.70 0.84 4.81
CA LYS A 139 1.43 0.18 5.12
C LYS A 139 0.57 -0.04 3.87
N ARG A 140 0.42 0.97 3.00
CA ARG A 140 -0.29 0.83 1.71
C ARG A 140 0.30 -0.30 0.85
N ARG A 141 1.63 -0.38 0.77
CA ARG A 141 2.33 -1.44 0.03
C ARG A 141 2.04 -2.82 0.62
N ASN A 142 2.17 -2.98 1.93
CA ASN A 142 1.93 -4.27 2.59
C ASN A 142 0.47 -4.72 2.43
N ASP A 143 -0.49 -3.82 2.56
CA ASP A 143 -1.91 -4.14 2.38
C ASP A 143 -2.21 -4.59 0.94
N SER A 144 -1.60 -3.92 -0.05
CA SER A 144 -1.74 -4.30 -1.47
C SER A 144 -1.11 -5.65 -1.78
N CYS A 145 0.12 -5.89 -1.29
CA CYS A 145 0.81 -7.18 -1.48
C CYS A 145 0.06 -8.33 -0.84
N ARG A 146 -0.49 -8.15 0.38
CA ARG A 146 -1.27 -9.18 1.08
C ARG A 146 -2.53 -9.56 0.30
N LEU A 147 -3.24 -8.57 -0.26
CA LEU A 147 -4.42 -8.84 -1.08
C LEU A 147 -4.05 -9.57 -2.37
N ILE A 148 -3.00 -9.11 -3.07
CA ILE A 148 -2.54 -9.76 -4.30
C ILE A 148 -2.13 -11.20 -4.03
N SER A 149 -1.37 -11.48 -2.95
CA SER A 149 -0.93 -12.83 -2.62
C SER A 149 -2.10 -13.77 -2.30
N CYS A 150 -3.16 -13.28 -1.66
CA CYS A 150 -4.37 -14.07 -1.42
C CYS A 150 -5.11 -14.39 -2.72
N VAL A 151 -5.26 -13.40 -3.61
CA VAL A 151 -5.96 -13.57 -4.88
C VAL A 151 -5.19 -14.51 -5.82
N THR A 152 -3.88 -14.35 -5.94
CA THR A 152 -3.05 -15.24 -6.77
C THR A 152 -3.07 -16.68 -6.24
N GLY A 153 -3.00 -16.85 -4.91
CA GLY A 153 -3.14 -18.16 -4.27
C GLY A 153 -4.49 -18.83 -4.60
N LEU A 154 -5.60 -18.08 -4.53
CA LEU A 154 -6.93 -18.58 -4.87
C LEU A 154 -7.03 -18.99 -6.36
N ILE A 155 -6.49 -18.16 -7.26
CA ILE A 155 -6.50 -18.44 -8.71
C ILE A 155 -5.70 -19.71 -9.02
N LEU A 156 -4.52 -19.89 -8.41
CA LEU A 156 -3.70 -21.09 -8.59
C LEU A 156 -4.42 -22.35 -8.05
N ALA A 157 -5.10 -22.24 -6.91
CA ALA A 157 -5.88 -23.34 -6.34
C ALA A 157 -7.05 -23.75 -7.26
N LEU A 158 -7.82 -22.78 -7.78
CA LEU A 158 -8.93 -23.05 -8.70
C LEU A 158 -8.46 -23.61 -10.05
N SER A 159 -7.36 -23.09 -10.58
CA SER A 159 -6.74 -23.60 -11.81
C SER A 159 -6.26 -25.03 -11.61
N GLY A 160 -5.63 -25.33 -10.47
CA GLY A 160 -5.21 -26.68 -10.09
C GLY A 160 -6.37 -27.66 -9.99
N LEU A 161 -7.46 -27.28 -9.32
CA LEU A 161 -8.69 -28.09 -9.23
C LEU A 161 -9.30 -28.35 -10.61
N SER A 162 -9.32 -27.34 -11.49
CA SER A 162 -9.85 -27.46 -12.85
C SER A 162 -9.05 -28.44 -13.69
N ILE A 163 -7.72 -28.36 -13.66
CA ILE A 163 -6.81 -29.29 -14.35
C ILE A 163 -6.97 -30.71 -13.80
N PHE A 164 -7.05 -30.85 -12.48
CA PHE A 164 -7.24 -32.16 -11.83
C PHE A 164 -8.56 -32.82 -12.25
N SER A 165 -9.66 -32.07 -12.23
CA SER A 165 -10.97 -32.56 -12.69
C SER A 165 -10.96 -32.95 -14.17
N PHE A 166 -10.30 -32.17 -15.01
CA PHE A 166 -10.20 -32.47 -16.45
C PHE A 166 -9.44 -33.77 -16.73
N ASN A 167 -8.34 -34.03 -16.02
CA ASN A 167 -7.59 -35.29 -16.14
C ASN A 167 -8.43 -36.50 -15.68
N GLN A 168 -9.21 -36.36 -14.60
CA GLN A 168 -10.10 -37.42 -14.13
C GLN A 168 -11.18 -37.76 -15.16
N LEU A 169 -11.76 -36.74 -15.82
CA LEU A 169 -12.77 -36.94 -16.87
C LEU A 169 -12.20 -37.63 -18.11
N GLN A 170 -10.94 -37.38 -18.47
CA GLN A 170 -10.31 -38.09 -19.59
C GLN A 170 -10.11 -39.58 -19.29
N GLN A 171 -9.68 -39.92 -18.08
CA GLN A 171 -9.49 -41.32 -17.68
C GLN A 171 -10.82 -42.10 -17.75
N LEU A 172 -11.92 -41.47 -17.33
CA LEU A 172 -13.25 -42.10 -17.39
C LEU A 172 -13.69 -42.37 -18.84
N LYS A 173 -13.41 -41.45 -19.78
CA LYS A 173 -13.70 -41.67 -21.20
C LYS A 173 -12.89 -42.82 -21.78
N CYS A 174 -11.58 -42.84 -21.55
CA CYS A 174 -10.72 -43.92 -22.04
C CYS A 174 -11.11 -45.29 -21.47
N ALA A 175 -11.47 -45.36 -20.18
CA ALA A 175 -11.92 -46.60 -19.55
C ALA A 175 -13.21 -47.14 -20.18
N SER A 176 -14.14 -46.25 -20.58
CA SER A 176 -15.39 -46.65 -21.21
C SER A 176 -15.21 -47.21 -22.63
N GLU A 177 -14.31 -46.64 -23.43
CA GLU A 177 -14.03 -47.10 -24.79
C GLU A 177 -13.32 -48.47 -24.80
N GLN A 178 -12.43 -48.69 -23.83
CA GLN A 178 -11.74 -49.97 -23.69
C GLN A 178 -12.68 -51.10 -23.27
N PHE A 179 -13.63 -50.82 -22.37
CA PHE A 179 -14.68 -51.77 -21.99
C PHE A 179 -15.56 -52.18 -23.18
N GLN A 180 -15.85 -51.25 -24.10
CA GLN A 180 -16.60 -51.53 -25.32
C GLN A 180 -15.81 -52.38 -26.32
N SER A 181 -14.51 -52.10 -26.49
CA SER A 181 -13.60 -52.89 -27.35
C SER A 181 -13.42 -54.33 -26.85
N ASP A 182 -13.21 -54.50 -25.54
CA ASP A 182 -13.04 -55.81 -24.94
C ASP A 182 -14.34 -56.62 -24.98
N SER A 183 -15.50 -55.99 -24.78
CA SER A 183 -16.81 -56.64 -24.94
C SER A 183 -17.05 -57.11 -26.39
N MET A 184 -16.62 -56.33 -27.39
CA MET A 184 -16.76 -56.68 -28.80
C MET A 184 -15.88 -57.88 -29.18
N LYS A 185 -14.67 -57.97 -28.61
CA LYS A 185 -13.75 -59.11 -28.81
C LYS A 185 -14.29 -60.39 -28.16
N VAL A 186 -14.82 -60.31 -26.95
CA VAL A 186 -15.39 -61.47 -26.24
C VAL A 186 -16.61 -62.03 -26.98
N LEU A 187 -17.49 -61.17 -27.50
CA LEU A 187 -18.62 -61.60 -28.33
C LEU A 187 -18.17 -62.20 -29.67
N GLY A 188 -17.11 -61.67 -30.27
CA GLY A 188 -16.48 -62.22 -31.47
C GLY A 188 -15.89 -63.61 -31.24
N GLU A 189 -15.11 -63.80 -30.17
CA GLU A 189 -14.55 -65.12 -29.79
C GLU A 189 -15.63 -66.12 -29.42
N PHE A 190 -16.69 -65.69 -28.72
CA PHE A 190 -17.83 -66.56 -28.40
C PHE A 190 -18.60 -66.98 -29.66
N SER A 191 -18.78 -66.08 -30.64
CA SER A 191 -19.40 -66.41 -31.92
C SER A 191 -18.55 -67.38 -32.74
N ILE A 192 -17.23 -67.22 -32.76
CA ILE A 192 -16.31 -68.12 -33.49
C ILE A 192 -16.29 -69.52 -32.85
N ASN A 193 -16.20 -69.61 -31.53
CA ASN A 193 -16.24 -70.90 -30.81
C ASN A 193 -17.61 -71.58 -30.88
N THR A 194 -18.71 -70.81 -30.89
CA THR A 194 -20.05 -71.39 -31.04
C THR A 194 -20.24 -71.97 -32.43
N VAL A 195 -19.76 -71.30 -33.49
CA VAL A 195 -19.83 -71.80 -34.87
C VAL A 195 -18.94 -73.03 -35.09
N LEU A 196 -17.76 -73.11 -34.47
CA LEU A 196 -16.87 -74.28 -34.56
C LEU A 196 -17.33 -75.49 -33.73
N ASN A 197 -18.22 -75.32 -32.76
CA ASN A 197 -18.70 -76.39 -31.89
C ASN A 197 -20.06 -76.99 -32.32
N ILE A 198 -20.62 -76.55 -33.46
CA ILE A 198 -21.82 -77.17 -34.05
C ILE A 198 -21.39 -78.27 -35.03
N ASN A 199 -20.73 -79.31 -34.53
CA ASN A 199 -20.63 -80.58 -35.25
C ASN A 199 -21.19 -81.69 -34.36
N PRO A 200 -22.51 -81.95 -34.40
CA PRO A 200 -23.06 -83.06 -33.68
C PRO A 200 -22.59 -84.36 -34.33
N THR A 201 -21.81 -85.10 -33.57
CA THR A 201 -21.76 -86.55 -33.67
C THR A 201 -23.20 -87.09 -33.61
N SER A 202 -23.67 -87.68 -34.71
CA SER A 202 -24.78 -88.63 -34.73
C SER A 202 -24.44 -89.72 -35.74
N GLU A 203 -24.04 -90.89 -35.26
CA GLU A 203 -24.88 -92.11 -35.23
C GLU A 203 -24.86 -92.87 -36.57
N ASN A 204 -24.24 -94.03 -36.67
CA ASN A 204 -24.62 -95.34 -36.11
C ASN A 204 -25.33 -96.20 -37.20
N ASN A 205 -24.77 -97.40 -37.43
CA ASN A 205 -25.43 -98.63 -37.88
C ASN A 205 -26.22 -98.65 -39.21
N ARG A 206 -25.95 -99.64 -40.09
CA ARG A 206 -26.53 -101.01 -40.03
C ARG A 206 -26.54 -101.72 -41.41
N VAL A 207 -26.33 -103.05 -41.37
CA VAL A 207 -26.84 -104.14 -42.25
C VAL A 207 -26.04 -104.62 -43.48
N ARG A 208 -25.69 -105.91 -43.37
CA ARG A 208 -25.43 -107.00 -44.34
C ARG A 208 -24.08 -107.08 -45.06
#